data_AF-A0A497LF60-F1
#
_entry.id   AF-A0A497LF60-F1
#
_cell.length_a   1.000
_cell.length_b   1.000
_cell.length_c   1.000
_cell.angle_alpha   90.00
_cell.angle_beta   90.00
_cell.angle_gamma   90.00
#
_symmetry.space_group_name_H-M   'P 1'
#
loop_
_entity.id
_entity.type
_entity.pdbx_description
1 polymer ?
#
loop_
_entity_poly.entity_id
_entity_poly.type
_entity_poly.pdbx_seq_one_letter_code
_entity_poly.pdbx_strand_id
1 'polypeptide(L)'
;MIKRRYEEAAYVLDFLPEGRVRRKGEFVAEPIAQLVGEDFFTLLEATVKPGVTVQLHERVYIGKEGREKIDRILGRVSYEELTATAKSELPAVVEKIVRSHEQRFIGFFNTARPITPKMHAFELLPGIGKKFMWQIVGEREKKS
;
A
#
# COMPACT_ATOMS: atom_id res chain seq x y z
N MET A 1 -15.96 19.35 3.48
CA MET A 1 -14.66 19.37 2.76
C MET A 1 -14.03 17.98 2.86
N ILE A 2 -13.76 17.30 1.74
CA ILE A 2 -13.05 16.01 1.76
C ILE A 2 -11.58 16.30 2.07
N LYS A 3 -11.11 15.94 3.27
CA LYS A 3 -9.70 16.04 3.65
C LYS A 3 -8.90 15.09 2.77
N ARG A 4 -8.12 15.62 1.81
CA ARG A 4 -7.20 14.81 1.00
C ARG A 4 -6.22 14.13 1.94
N ARG A 5 -6.24 12.80 1.96
CA ARG A 5 -5.26 11.98 2.67
C ARG A 5 -4.07 11.75 1.75
N TYR A 6 -2.88 11.98 2.27
CA TYR A 6 -1.61 11.78 1.59
C TYR A 6 -0.85 10.69 2.33
N GLU A 7 -0.05 9.93 1.59
CA GLU A 7 0.92 9.01 2.17
C GLU A 7 2.14 9.82 2.65
N GLU A 8 2.68 9.50 3.82
CA GLU A 8 3.94 10.10 4.31
C GLU A 8 5.15 9.20 4.03
N ALA A 9 4.92 7.88 4.02
CA ALA A 9 5.91 6.87 3.70
C ALA A 9 5.35 5.86 2.70
N ALA A 10 6.26 5.24 1.95
CA ALA A 10 5.95 4.17 1.02
C ALA A 10 7.09 3.17 0.95
N TYR A 11 6.79 1.99 0.42
CA TYR A 11 7.77 0.94 0.16
C TYR A 11 8.02 0.77 -1.33
N VAL A 12 9.28 0.53 -1.68
CA VAL A 12 9.70 0.33 -3.07
C VAL A 12 9.30 -1.07 -3.55
N LEU A 13 8.58 -1.11 -4.66
CA LEU A 13 8.16 -2.31 -5.37
C LEU A 13 9.08 -2.64 -6.55
N ASP A 14 9.63 -1.61 -7.20
CA ASP A 14 10.56 -1.74 -8.32
C ASP A 14 11.34 -0.43 -8.52
N PHE A 15 12.52 -0.53 -9.13
CA PHE A 15 13.38 0.60 -9.47
C PHE A 15 13.91 0.46 -10.89
N LEU A 16 13.69 1.51 -11.69
CA LEU A 16 13.98 1.59 -13.12
C LEU A 16 14.98 2.74 -13.35
N PRO A 17 16.29 2.48 -13.33
CA PRO A 17 17.32 3.52 -13.42
C PRO A 17 17.24 4.35 -14.71
N GLU A 18 16.89 3.70 -15.82
CA GLU A 18 16.78 4.32 -17.15
C GLU A 18 15.40 4.95 -17.42
N GLY A 19 14.51 4.92 -16.42
CA GLY A 19 13.13 5.36 -16.58
C GLY A 19 12.26 4.41 -17.40
N ARG A 20 11.12 4.90 -17.90
CA ARG A 20 10.17 4.08 -18.67
C ARG A 20 9.22 4.89 -19.54
N VAL A 21 8.65 4.25 -20.55
CA VAL A 21 7.47 4.75 -21.26
C VAL A 21 6.24 4.47 -20.40
N ARG A 22 5.50 5.52 -20.06
CA ARG A 22 4.25 5.41 -19.31
C ARG A 22 3.08 5.12 -20.26
N ARG A 23 1.96 4.65 -19.71
CA ARG A 23 0.75 4.26 -20.49
C ARG A 23 0.21 5.36 -21.43
N LYS A 24 0.50 6.64 -21.14
CA LYS A 24 0.12 7.79 -21.98
C LYS A 24 1.08 8.06 -23.14
N GLY A 25 2.07 7.20 -23.38
CA GLY A 25 3.13 7.39 -24.38
C GLY A 25 4.22 8.38 -23.96
N GLU A 26 4.10 8.98 -22.78
CA GLU A 26 5.12 9.85 -22.19
C GLU A 26 6.32 9.01 -21.76
N PHE A 27 7.48 9.26 -22.39
CA PHE A 27 8.75 8.71 -21.93
C PHE A 27 9.33 9.60 -20.83
N VAL A 28 9.58 9.00 -19.67
CA VAL A 28 10.25 9.67 -18.56
C VAL A 28 11.68 9.13 -18.52
N ALA A 29 12.64 9.95 -18.94
CA ALA A 29 14.06 9.64 -19.03
C ALA A 29 14.80 9.91 -17.70
N GLU A 30 14.18 9.58 -16.58
CA GLU A 30 14.70 9.79 -15.23
C GLU A 30 14.57 8.49 -14.42
N PRO A 31 15.40 8.24 -13.40
CA PRO A 31 15.25 7.09 -12.53
C PRO A 31 13.87 7.08 -11.86
N ILE A 32 13.11 6.00 -12.05
CA ILE A 32 11.74 5.85 -11.54
C ILE A 32 11.70 4.74 -10.50
N ALA A 33 10.94 4.98 -9.42
CA ALA A 33 10.53 3.95 -8.48
C ALA A 33 9.01 3.77 -8.55
N GLN A 34 8.58 2.50 -8.56
CA GLN A 34 7.18 2.15 -8.28
C GLN A 34 7.05 1.81 -6.80
N LEU A 35 6.03 2.37 -6.15
CA LEU A 35 5.89 2.35 -4.70
C LEU A 35 4.48 1.92 -4.28
N VAL A 36 4.38 1.37 -3.07
CA VAL A 36 3.10 1.20 -2.35
C VAL A 36 3.13 2.00 -1.06
N GLY A 37 2.13 2.85 -0.86
CA GLY A 37 1.97 3.66 0.35
C GLY A 37 1.77 2.81 1.60
N GLU A 38 2.32 3.27 2.72
CA GLU A 38 2.27 2.56 4.00
C GLU A 38 0.86 2.60 4.63
N ASP A 39 0.15 3.72 4.50
CA ASP A 39 -1.10 3.92 5.22
C ASP A 39 -2.31 3.49 4.42
N PHE A 40 -2.40 3.91 3.15
CA PHE A 40 -3.57 3.68 2.31
C PHE A 40 -3.31 2.67 1.19
N PHE A 41 -2.14 2.03 1.18
CA PHE A 41 -1.73 1.11 0.12
C PHE A 41 -1.84 1.75 -1.27
N THR A 42 -1.64 3.07 -1.33
CA THR A 42 -1.72 3.81 -2.59
C THR A 42 -0.57 3.39 -3.50
N LEU A 43 -0.87 2.89 -4.69
CA LEU A 43 0.14 2.63 -5.70
C LEU A 43 0.58 3.94 -6.35
N LEU A 44 1.89 4.20 -6.32
CA LEU A 44 2.49 5.45 -6.73
C LEU A 44 3.67 5.21 -7.67
N GLU A 45 3.93 6.21 -8.48
CA GLU A 45 5.14 6.31 -9.27
C GLU A 45 5.85 7.61 -8.93
N ALA A 46 7.17 7.55 -8.75
CA ALA A 46 7.98 8.67 -8.32
C ALA A 46 9.34 8.66 -9.03
N THR A 47 9.93 9.84 -9.22
CA THR A 47 11.32 9.96 -9.61
C THR A 47 12.22 9.88 -8.37
N VAL A 48 13.40 9.30 -8.56
CA VAL A 48 14.45 9.24 -7.54
C VAL A 48 15.47 10.34 -7.82
N LYS A 49 16.06 10.92 -6.77
CA LYS A 49 17.05 11.98 -6.93
C LYS A 49 18.27 11.50 -7.75
N PRO A 50 18.92 12.40 -8.51
CA PRO A 50 20.12 12.05 -9.27
C PRO A 50 21.20 11.41 -8.40
N GLY A 51 21.79 10.32 -8.89
CA GLY A 51 22.86 9.59 -8.19
C GLY A 51 22.41 8.76 -6.98
N VAL A 52 21.12 8.74 -6.66
CA VAL A 52 20.56 7.94 -5.56
C VAL A 52 19.91 6.67 -6.12
N THR A 53 20.10 5.56 -5.40
CA THR A 53 19.42 4.30 -5.68
C THR A 53 18.47 3.94 -4.53
N VAL A 54 17.44 3.18 -4.87
CA VAL A 54 16.50 2.60 -3.92
C VAL A 54 16.46 1.09 -4.10
N GLN A 55 16.25 0.36 -3.02
CA GLN A 55 16.21 -1.11 -3.02
C GLN A 55 14.78 -1.63 -2.90
N LEU A 56 14.53 -2.84 -3.41
CA LEU A 56 13.26 -3.52 -3.19
C LEU A 56 12.93 -3.60 -1.69
N HIS A 57 11.68 -3.34 -1.34
CA HIS A 57 11.14 -3.36 0.02
C HIS A 57 11.75 -2.31 0.96
N GLU A 58 12.53 -1.37 0.43
CA GLU A 58 13.02 -0.22 1.17
C GLU A 58 11.86 0.72 1.51
N ARG A 59 11.79 1.18 2.77
CA ARG A 59 10.86 2.21 3.20
C ARG A 59 11.44 3.59 2.88
N VAL A 60 10.74 4.37 2.08
CA VAL A 60 11.14 5.73 1.68
C VAL A 60 10.12 6.75 2.17
N TYR A 61 10.61 7.92 2.58
CA TYR A 61 9.76 9.05 2.93
C TYR A 61 9.30 9.78 1.65
N ILE A 62 7.99 9.99 1.53
CA ILE A 62 7.32 10.63 0.38
C ILE A 62 6.42 11.81 0.77
N GLY A 63 6.48 12.25 2.02
CA GLY A 63 5.76 13.44 2.49
C GLY A 63 6.21 14.73 1.79
N LYS A 64 5.69 15.87 2.23
CA LYS A 64 5.80 17.12 1.46
C LYS A 64 7.22 17.67 1.34
N GLU A 65 8.01 17.58 2.40
CA GLU A 65 9.33 18.24 2.51
C GLU A 65 10.34 17.29 3.15
N GLY A 66 11.64 17.48 2.87
CA GLY A 66 12.70 16.70 3.52
C GLY A 66 12.83 15.26 3.00
N ARG A 67 12.40 14.97 1.76
CA ARG A 67 12.64 13.66 1.13
C ARG A 67 14.13 13.46 0.92
N GLU A 68 14.67 12.35 1.40
CA GLU A 68 16.09 12.02 1.22
C GLU A 68 16.36 11.47 -0.18
N LYS A 69 15.62 10.44 -0.59
CA LYS A 69 15.84 9.71 -1.84
C LYS A 69 14.87 10.06 -2.98
N ILE A 70 13.62 10.34 -2.63
CA ILE A 70 12.57 10.62 -3.61
C ILE A 70 12.63 12.10 -4.02
N ASP A 71 12.57 12.35 -5.33
CA ASP A 71 12.56 13.70 -5.89
C ASP A 71 11.12 14.22 -5.98
N ARG A 72 10.30 13.68 -6.90
CA ARG A 72 8.88 14.03 -7.05
C ARG A 72 7.98 12.82 -7.25
N ILE A 73 6.72 12.96 -6.82
CA ILE A 73 5.67 11.99 -7.10
C ILE A 73 5.07 12.33 -8.47
N LEU A 74 5.17 11.41 -9.43
CA LEU A 74 4.58 11.55 -10.75
C LEU A 74 3.06 11.35 -10.70
N GLY A 75 2.59 10.49 -9.80
CA GLY A 75 1.16 10.33 -9.53
C GLY A 75 0.79 8.94 -9.02
N ARG A 76 -0.52 8.69 -8.98
CA ARG A 76 -1.08 7.37 -8.72
C ARG A 76 -1.06 6.53 -9.99
N VAL A 77 -0.82 5.23 -9.83
CA VAL A 77 -0.88 4.25 -10.91
C VAL A 77 -1.89 3.16 -10.56
N SER A 78 -2.51 2.55 -11.57
CA SER A 78 -3.36 1.38 -11.37
C SER A 78 -2.50 0.12 -11.20
N TYR A 79 -3.12 -0.98 -10.73
CA TYR A 79 -2.43 -2.26 -10.60
C TYR A 79 -1.89 -2.75 -11.96
N GLU A 80 -2.63 -2.51 -13.05
CA GLU A 80 -2.24 -2.91 -14.40
C GLU A 80 -0.98 -2.19 -14.88
N GLU A 81 -0.76 -0.95 -14.42
CA GLU A 81 0.40 -0.10 -14.76
C GLU A 81 1.68 -0.44 -13.97
N LEU A 82 1.59 -1.34 -12.99
CA LEU A 82 2.75 -1.89 -12.31
C LEU A 82 3.58 -2.77 -13.25
N THR A 83 4.91 -2.72 -13.10
CA THR A 83 5.83 -3.64 -13.78
C THR A 83 5.60 -5.08 -13.32
N ALA A 84 6.15 -6.05 -14.06
CA ALA A 84 6.08 -7.45 -13.66
C ALA A 84 6.73 -7.67 -12.28
N THR A 85 7.89 -7.06 -12.05
CA THR A 85 8.59 -7.04 -10.75
C THR A 85 7.72 -6.41 -9.67
N ALA A 86 7.18 -5.21 -9.90
CA ALA A 86 6.36 -4.55 -8.88
C ALA A 86 5.11 -5.37 -8.50
N LYS A 87 4.52 -6.09 -9.45
CA LYS A 87 3.40 -7.02 -9.20
C LYS A 87 3.84 -8.24 -8.38
N SER A 88 5.02 -8.82 -8.68
CA SER A 88 5.52 -9.97 -7.93
C SER A 88 5.91 -9.61 -6.49
N GLU A 89 6.45 -8.40 -6.29
CA GLU A 89 6.88 -7.94 -4.96
C GLU A 89 5.75 -7.40 -4.08
N LEU A 90 4.64 -6.92 -4.68
CA LEU A 90 3.55 -6.29 -3.95
C LEU A 90 2.99 -7.15 -2.80
N PRO A 91 2.71 -8.46 -2.95
CA PRO A 91 2.19 -9.27 -1.84
C PRO A 91 3.14 -9.32 -0.64
N ALA A 92 4.45 -9.49 -0.88
CA ALA A 92 5.46 -9.55 0.18
C ALA A 92 5.58 -8.21 0.92
N VAL A 93 5.55 -7.10 0.18
CA VAL A 93 5.61 -5.76 0.77
C VAL A 93 4.33 -5.43 1.55
N VAL A 94 3.15 -5.81 1.06
CA VAL A 94 1.89 -5.65 1.80
C VAL A 94 1.93 -6.44 3.11
N GLU A 95 2.42 -7.67 3.09
CA GLU A 95 2.61 -8.47 4.31
C GLU A 95 3.55 -7.77 5.30
N LYS A 96 4.67 -7.21 4.82
CA LYS A 96 5.60 -6.44 5.64
C LYS A 96 4.95 -5.20 6.26
N ILE A 97 4.14 -4.46 5.51
CA ILE A 97 3.38 -3.31 6.03
C ILE A 97 2.40 -3.77 7.11
N VAL A 98 1.65 -4.85 6.86
CA VAL A 98 0.67 -5.39 7.82
C VAL A 98 1.35 -5.82 9.12
N ARG A 99 2.49 -6.53 9.04
CA ARG A 99 3.26 -6.97 10.20
C ARG A 99 3.87 -5.81 11.00
N SER A 100 4.39 -4.80 10.32
CA SER A 100 4.95 -3.60 10.98
C SER A 100 3.88 -2.75 11.67
N HIS A 101 2.62 -2.86 11.24
CA HIS A 101 1.47 -2.13 11.79
C HIS A 101 0.44 -3.05 12.43
N GLU A 102 0.89 -4.14 13.06
CA GLU A 102 0.05 -5.22 13.58
C GLU A 102 -1.15 -4.70 14.41
N GLN A 103 -0.91 -3.76 15.32
CA GLN A 103 -1.95 -3.18 16.19
C GLN A 103 -3.13 -2.57 15.42
N ARG A 104 -2.86 -1.94 14.26
CA ARG A 104 -3.91 -1.37 13.41
C ARG A 104 -4.81 -2.46 12.83
N PHE A 105 -4.22 -3.57 12.38
CA PHE A 105 -4.96 -4.66 11.75
C PHE A 105 -5.63 -5.58 12.76
N ILE A 106 -5.00 -5.84 13.91
CA ILE A 106 -5.65 -6.50 15.05
C ILE A 106 -6.82 -5.65 15.56
N GLY A 107 -6.66 -4.33 15.61
CA GLY A 107 -7.72 -3.39 15.95
C GLY A 107 -8.99 -3.60 15.14
N PHE A 108 -8.87 -3.87 13.83
CA PHE A 108 -10.03 -4.22 12.99
C PHE A 108 -10.79 -5.44 13.53
N PHE A 109 -10.13 -6.52 13.90
CA PHE A 109 -10.80 -7.70 14.49
C PHE A 109 -11.43 -7.38 15.85
N ASN A 110 -10.77 -6.56 16.66
CA ASN A 110 -11.26 -6.21 17.99
C ASN A 110 -12.44 -5.23 17.96
N THR A 111 -12.53 -4.34 16.96
CA THR A 111 -13.52 -3.25 16.97
C THR A 111 -14.54 -3.29 15.84
N ALA A 112 -14.35 -4.12 14.81
CA ALA A 112 -15.25 -4.17 13.67
C ALA A 112 -16.69 -4.53 14.07
N ARG A 113 -17.64 -3.88 13.39
CA ARG A 113 -19.08 -4.00 13.62
C ARG A 113 -19.81 -4.46 12.35
N PRO A 114 -21.08 -4.86 12.47
CA PRO A 114 -21.96 -4.99 11.31
C PRO A 114 -21.95 -3.73 10.43
N ILE A 115 -21.80 -3.90 9.12
CA ILE A 115 -21.93 -2.81 8.13
C ILE A 115 -23.41 -2.56 7.86
N THR A 116 -24.20 -3.64 7.78
CA THR A 116 -25.65 -3.60 7.69
C THR A 116 -26.24 -4.69 8.61
N PRO A 117 -27.56 -4.69 8.88
CA PRO A 117 -28.19 -5.77 9.66
C PRO A 117 -27.96 -7.17 9.08
N LYS A 118 -27.67 -7.27 7.77
CA LYS A 118 -27.45 -8.54 7.07
C LYS A 118 -25.98 -8.86 6.80
N MET A 119 -25.04 -7.95 7.06
CA MET A 119 -23.64 -8.11 6.65
C MET A 119 -22.66 -7.54 7.69
N HIS A 120 -21.71 -8.38 8.12
CA HIS A 120 -20.61 -8.00 9.00
C HIS A 120 -19.37 -7.59 8.22
N ALA A 121 -18.57 -6.67 8.76
CA ALA A 121 -17.33 -6.22 8.10
C ALA A 121 -16.31 -7.34 7.85
N PHE A 122 -16.29 -8.37 8.70
CA PHE A 122 -15.43 -9.56 8.50
C PHE A 122 -15.75 -10.31 7.21
N GLU A 123 -16.98 -10.26 6.72
CA GLU A 123 -17.39 -10.94 5.49
C GLU A 123 -16.80 -10.28 4.23
N LEU A 124 -16.21 -9.08 4.36
CA LEU A 124 -15.46 -8.45 3.28
C LEU A 124 -14.06 -9.06 3.10
N LEU A 125 -13.57 -9.81 4.10
CA LEU A 125 -12.29 -10.48 3.98
C LEU A 125 -12.43 -11.71 3.07
N PRO A 126 -11.59 -11.84 2.02
CA PRO A 126 -11.62 -13.01 1.16
C PRO A 126 -11.51 -14.31 1.96
N GLY A 127 -12.40 -15.26 1.68
CA GLY A 127 -12.46 -16.55 2.37
C GLY A 127 -13.26 -16.57 3.69
N ILE A 128 -13.74 -15.43 4.18
CA ILE A 128 -14.56 -15.38 5.40
C ILE A 128 -16.04 -15.27 5.06
N GLY A 129 -16.75 -16.40 5.13
CA GLY A 129 -18.21 -16.45 5.07
C GLY A 129 -18.88 -16.35 6.45
N LYS A 130 -20.22 -16.45 6.49
CA LYS A 130 -21.04 -16.38 7.72
C LYS A 130 -20.53 -17.27 8.86
N LYS A 131 -20.14 -18.51 8.56
CA LYS A 131 -19.65 -19.47 9.56
C LYS A 131 -18.41 -18.95 10.28
N PHE A 132 -17.36 -18.59 9.52
CA PHE A 132 -16.12 -18.07 10.09
C PHE A 132 -16.32 -16.72 10.77
N MET A 133 -17.16 -15.87 10.20
CA MET A 133 -17.52 -14.58 10.81
C MET A 133 -18.10 -14.77 12.21
N TRP A 134 -19.08 -15.65 12.39
CA TRP A 134 -19.67 -15.92 13.71
C TRP A 134 -18.67 -16.55 14.69
N GLN A 135 -17.76 -17.40 14.20
CA GLN A 135 -16.67 -17.92 15.04
C GLN A 135 -15.78 -16.78 15.58
N ILE A 136 -15.35 -15.86 14.71
CA ILE A 136 -14.52 -14.71 15.12
C ILE A 136 -15.25 -13.83 16.13
N VAL A 137 -16.54 -13.52 15.89
CA VAL A 137 -17.35 -12.72 16.82
C VAL A 137 -17.47 -13.41 18.17
N GLY A 138 -17.78 -14.72 18.18
CA GLY A 138 -17.91 -15.49 19.42
C GLY A 138 -16.60 -15.56 20.21
N GLU A 139 -15.46 -15.75 19.55
CA GLU A 139 -14.15 -15.75 20.23
C GLU A 139 -13.79 -14.38 20.81
N ARG A 140 -14.19 -13.29 20.16
CA ARG A 140 -13.98 -11.93 20.67
C ARG A 140 -14.78 -11.67 21.95
N GLU A 141 -16.03 -12.11 21.99
CA GLU A 141 -16.92 -11.92 23.15
C GLU A 141 -16.47 -12.72 24.37
N LYS A 142 -15.85 -13.89 24.19
CA LYS A 142 -15.31 -14.71 25.30
C LYS A 142 -14.13 -14.08 26.04
N LYS A 143 -13.39 -13.18 25.37
CA LYS A 143 -12.21 -12.51 25.93
C LYS A 143 -12.49 -11.09 26.43
N SER A 144 -13.73 -10.60 26.26
CA SER A 144 -14.16 -9.26 26.66
C SER A 144 -14.83 -9.25 28.04
#